data_AF-A0A7S1C5G4-F1
#
_entry.id   AF-A0A7S1C5G4-F1
#
_cell.length_a   1.000
_cell.length_b   1.000
_cell.length_c   1.000
_cell.angle_alpha   90.00
_cell.angle_beta   90.00
_cell.angle_gamma   90.00
#
_symmetry.space_group_name_H-M   'P 1'
#
loop_
_entity.id
_entity.type
_entity.pdbx_description
1 polymer ?
#
loop_
_entity_poly.entity_id
_entity_poly.type
_entity_poly.pdbx_seq_one_letter_code
_entity_poly.pdbx_strand_id
1 'polypeptide(L)'
;AAMKRQPWPSTSIIIDLQMAERHHWHHRAALSKVKSKIDTRGPKLKRLVNWKKLQMQEDESRAIDRENKFLLQRMKEIINKPQNDLRKKPYKGQSNWVHRHLEMEHILRENRLLLERLRRTKSRFSVRKWEEERVSDVSRDGVCAAIRHVLAHMGESGRESLKPHVMARVSPQMFWAVVRWGGAAAAAAAGGEGGA
;
A
#
# COMPACT_ATOMS: atom_id res chain seq x y z
N ALA A 1 58.52 -82.99 -43.69
CA ALA A 1 58.50 -82.37 -42.34
C ALA A 1 59.77 -82.78 -41.62
N ALA A 2 60.70 -81.86 -41.36
CA ALA A 2 61.92 -82.17 -40.63
C ALA A 2 61.57 -82.36 -39.14
N MET A 3 61.80 -83.56 -38.59
CA MET A 3 61.69 -83.81 -37.16
C MET A 3 62.67 -82.89 -36.43
N LYS A 4 62.17 -81.93 -35.65
CA LYS A 4 63.02 -81.09 -34.80
C LYS A 4 63.64 -81.99 -33.74
N ARG A 5 64.95 -82.24 -33.84
CA ARG A 5 65.71 -82.96 -32.83
C ARG A 5 65.67 -82.15 -31.54
N GLN A 6 65.18 -82.75 -30.45
CA GLN A 6 65.31 -82.16 -29.12
C GLN A 6 66.80 -82.16 -28.74
N PRO A 7 67.34 -81.08 -28.15
CA PRO A 7 68.71 -81.08 -27.66
C PRO A 7 68.86 -82.12 -26.54
N TRP A 8 70.00 -82.81 -26.51
CA TRP A 8 70.33 -83.77 -25.44
C TRP A 8 70.45 -83.01 -24.11
N PRO A 9 69.92 -83.55 -22.99
CA PRO A 9 69.97 -82.88 -21.70
C PRO A 9 71.43 -82.66 -21.26
N SER A 10 71.72 -81.48 -20.73
CA SER A 10 73.04 -81.16 -20.18
C SER A 10 73.22 -81.88 -18.84
N THR A 11 74.48 -82.17 -18.46
CA THR A 11 74.78 -82.69 -17.12
C THR A 11 74.59 -81.62 -16.02
N SER A 12 74.45 -80.34 -16.39
CA SER A 12 74.26 -79.23 -15.45
C SER A 12 72.82 -78.71 -15.46
N ILE A 13 72.14 -78.86 -14.32
CA ILE A 13 70.74 -78.44 -14.09
C ILE A 13 70.53 -76.96 -14.44
N ILE A 14 71.52 -76.11 -14.16
CA ILE A 14 71.43 -74.66 -14.41
C ILE A 14 71.35 -74.38 -15.92
N ILE A 15 72.12 -75.13 -16.71
CA ILE A 15 72.15 -74.97 -18.17
C ILE A 15 70.80 -75.39 -18.76
N ASP A 16 70.23 -76.49 -18.28
CA ASP A 16 68.92 -76.98 -18.76
C ASP A 16 67.78 -75.99 -18.44
N LEU A 17 67.78 -75.38 -17.25
CA LEU A 17 66.80 -74.35 -16.88
C LEU A 17 66.90 -73.12 -17.77
N GLN A 18 68.10 -72.61 -18.01
CA GLN A 18 68.31 -71.48 -18.91
C GLN A 18 67.91 -71.78 -20.35
N MET A 19 68.14 -73.02 -20.81
CA MET A 19 67.69 -73.45 -22.13
C MET A 19 66.17 -73.53 -22.20
N ALA A 20 65.51 -74.09 -21.19
CA ALA A 20 64.04 -74.14 -21.13
C ALA A 20 63.42 -72.73 -21.14
N GLU A 21 63.99 -71.79 -20.39
CA GLU A 21 63.57 -70.38 -20.39
C GLU A 21 63.74 -69.73 -21.78
N ARG A 22 64.89 -69.92 -22.43
CA ARG A 22 65.11 -69.42 -23.80
C ARG A 22 64.13 -70.04 -24.79
N HIS A 23 63.88 -71.34 -24.70
CA HIS A 23 62.90 -72.03 -25.55
C HIS A 23 61.48 -71.51 -25.31
N HIS A 24 61.11 -71.27 -24.05
CA HIS A 24 59.82 -70.68 -23.70
C HIS A 24 59.69 -69.25 -24.25
N TRP A 25 60.75 -68.45 -24.13
CA TRP A 25 60.79 -67.10 -24.68
C TRP A 25 60.63 -67.11 -26.22
N HIS A 26 61.39 -67.96 -26.92
CA HIS A 26 61.27 -68.13 -28.36
C HIS A 26 59.88 -68.63 -28.79
N HIS A 27 59.28 -69.55 -28.03
CA HIS A 27 57.93 -70.05 -28.29
C HIS A 27 56.89 -68.94 -28.13
N ARG A 28 56.95 -68.15 -27.05
CA ARG A 28 56.08 -66.99 -26.87
C ARG A 28 56.25 -65.93 -27.95
N ALA A 29 57.49 -65.65 -28.35
CA ALA A 29 57.80 -64.73 -29.45
C ALA A 29 57.30 -65.23 -30.81
N ALA A 30 57.21 -66.55 -31.01
CA ALA A 30 56.60 -67.14 -32.19
C ALA A 30 55.06 -67.03 -32.13
N LEU A 31 54.45 -67.34 -30.98
CA LEU A 31 53.00 -67.23 -30.78
C LEU A 31 52.47 -65.80 -30.98
N SER A 32 53.21 -64.76 -30.56
CA SER A 32 52.79 -63.37 -30.78
C SER A 32 52.70 -62.98 -32.26
N LYS A 33 53.46 -63.66 -33.13
CA LYS A 33 53.44 -63.45 -34.58
C LYS A 33 52.34 -64.24 -35.29
N VAL A 34 51.73 -65.22 -34.63
CA VAL A 34 50.63 -66.01 -35.20
C VAL A 34 49.37 -65.16 -35.20
N LYS A 35 48.88 -64.81 -36.39
CA LYS A 35 47.59 -64.13 -36.56
C LYS A 35 46.46 -65.13 -36.37
N SER A 36 45.38 -64.73 -35.69
CA SER A 36 44.16 -65.55 -35.63
C SER A 36 43.61 -65.75 -37.04
N LYS A 37 43.24 -67.00 -37.37
CA LYS A 37 42.64 -67.34 -38.67
C LYS A 37 41.15 -66.96 -38.74
N ILE A 38 40.54 -66.73 -37.58
CA ILE A 38 39.15 -66.33 -37.44
C ILE A 38 39.13 -64.81 -37.25
N ASP A 39 38.36 -64.12 -38.09
CA ASP A 39 38.07 -62.71 -37.90
C ASP A 39 37.13 -62.55 -36.70
N THR A 40 37.62 -61.94 -35.62
CA THR A 40 36.83 -61.63 -34.42
C THR A 40 36.24 -60.22 -34.47
N ARG A 41 36.39 -59.51 -35.58
CA ARG A 41 35.80 -58.18 -35.75
C ARG A 41 34.29 -58.31 -35.92
N GLY A 42 33.53 -57.57 -35.11
CA GLY A 42 32.08 -57.48 -35.26
C GLY A 42 31.68 -56.93 -36.63
N PRO A 43 30.49 -57.30 -37.14
CA PRO A 43 30.01 -56.80 -38.43
C PRO A 43 29.94 -55.27 -38.42
N LYS A 44 30.49 -54.63 -39.45
CA LYS A 44 30.37 -53.19 -39.65
C LYS A 44 28.94 -52.87 -40.07
N LEU A 45 28.07 -52.62 -39.08
CA LEU A 45 26.71 -52.14 -39.33
C LEU A 45 26.80 -50.76 -40.01
N LYS A 46 26.41 -50.69 -41.29
CA LYS A 46 26.15 -49.41 -41.95
C LYS A 46 24.96 -48.78 -41.23
N ARG A 47 25.16 -47.67 -40.54
CA ARG A 47 24.07 -46.89 -39.94
C ARG A 47 23.15 -46.44 -41.07
N LEU A 48 22.02 -47.11 -41.23
CA LEU A 48 21.01 -46.72 -42.20
C LEU A 48 20.39 -45.42 -41.69
N VAL A 49 20.71 -44.30 -42.35
CA VAL A 49 20.11 -43.00 -42.00
C VAL A 49 18.64 -43.08 -42.41
N ASN A 50 17.74 -42.90 -41.45
CA ASN A 50 16.32 -42.82 -41.74
C ASN A 50 16.02 -41.44 -42.33
N TRP A 51 15.97 -41.36 -43.66
CA TRP A 51 15.72 -40.13 -44.40
C TRP A 51 14.46 -39.40 -43.95
N LYS A 52 13.40 -40.14 -43.59
CA LYS A 52 12.16 -39.55 -43.09
C LYS A 52 12.36 -38.85 -41.73
N LYS A 53 13.16 -39.45 -40.84
CA LYS A 53 13.49 -38.83 -39.55
C LYS A 53 14.32 -37.56 -39.74
N LEU A 54 15.29 -37.61 -40.67
CA LEU A 54 16.12 -36.45 -40.99
C LEU A 54 15.29 -35.31 -41.57
N GLN A 55 14.35 -35.63 -42.47
CA GLN A 55 13.42 -34.67 -43.05
C GLN A 55 12.52 -34.03 -41.98
N MET A 56 11.93 -34.83 -41.08
CA MET A 56 11.11 -34.31 -39.98
C MET A 56 11.91 -33.35 -39.08
N GLN A 57 13.16 -33.71 -38.74
CA GLN A 57 14.03 -32.86 -37.93
C GLN A 57 14.38 -31.55 -38.64
N GLU A 58 14.56 -31.59 -39.96
CA GLU A 58 14.78 -30.39 -40.76
C GLU A 58 13.52 -29.50 -40.81
N ASP A 59 12.34 -30.09 -40.97
CA ASP A 59 11.07 -29.36 -40.99
C ASP A 59 10.74 -28.72 -39.63
N GLU A 60 11.02 -29.41 -38.52
CA GLU A 60 10.95 -28.87 -37.16
C GLU A 60 11.92 -27.69 -36.99
N SER A 61 13.17 -27.86 -37.43
CA SER A 61 14.18 -26.78 -37.36
C SER A 61 13.76 -25.57 -38.19
N ARG A 62 13.20 -25.78 -39.39
CA ARG A 62 12.66 -24.71 -40.24
C ARG A 62 11.43 -24.04 -39.63
N ALA A 63 10.62 -24.75 -38.86
CA ALA A 63 9.50 -24.14 -38.13
C ALA A 63 10.00 -23.23 -37.01
N ILE A 64 10.96 -23.73 -36.21
CA ILE A 64 11.61 -22.97 -35.13
C ILE A 64 12.28 -21.71 -35.68
N ASP A 65 13.01 -21.80 -36.80
CA ASP A 65 13.68 -20.65 -37.38
C ASP A 65 12.71 -19.58 -37.89
N ARG A 66 11.55 -19.98 -38.41
CA ARG A 66 10.48 -19.05 -38.82
C ARG A 66 9.89 -18.33 -37.61
N GLU A 67 9.62 -19.07 -36.53
CA GLU A 67 9.11 -18.50 -35.29
C GLU A 67 10.13 -17.56 -34.63
N ASN A 68 11.41 -17.95 -34.60
CA ASN A 68 12.50 -17.11 -34.11
C ASN A 68 12.61 -15.80 -34.92
N LYS A 69 12.51 -15.86 -36.25
CA LYS A 69 12.48 -14.66 -37.09
C LYS A 69 11.29 -13.75 -36.76
N PHE A 70 10.10 -14.34 -36.60
CA PHE A 70 8.90 -13.58 -36.24
C PHE A 70 9.03 -12.93 -34.86
N LEU A 71 9.53 -13.67 -33.88
CA LEU A 71 9.77 -13.16 -32.52
C LEU A 71 10.76 -11.99 -32.52
N LEU A 72 11.91 -12.15 -33.19
CA LEU A 72 12.92 -11.10 -33.30
C LEU A 72 12.39 -9.86 -34.01
N GLN A 73 11.59 -10.04 -35.06
CA GLN A 73 10.90 -8.94 -35.72
C GLN A 73 9.94 -8.23 -34.75
N ARG A 74 9.13 -8.98 -33.99
CA ARG A 74 8.20 -8.42 -33.00
C ARG A 74 8.93 -7.68 -31.87
N MET A 75 10.04 -8.23 -31.38
CA MET A 75 10.91 -7.58 -30.41
C MET A 75 11.48 -6.28 -30.98
N LYS A 76 12.00 -6.31 -32.21
CA LYS A 76 12.51 -5.12 -32.90
C LYS A 76 11.42 -4.06 -33.09
N GLU A 77 10.20 -4.48 -33.43
CA GLU A 77 9.04 -3.58 -33.49
C GLU A 77 8.74 -2.96 -32.13
N ILE A 78 8.74 -3.73 -31.04
CA ILE A 78 8.49 -3.21 -29.69
C ILE A 78 9.59 -2.23 -29.26
N ILE A 79 10.86 -2.57 -29.52
CA ILE A 79 12.02 -1.73 -29.18
C ILE A 79 12.00 -0.42 -29.97
N ASN A 80 11.70 -0.50 -31.27
CA ASN A 80 11.71 0.67 -32.16
C ASN A 80 10.41 1.47 -32.11
N LYS A 81 9.31 0.88 -31.63
CA LYS A 81 8.06 1.61 -31.43
C LYS A 81 8.31 2.59 -30.28
N PRO A 82 8.26 3.91 -30.53
CA PRO A 82 8.43 4.88 -29.46
C PRO A 82 7.38 4.56 -28.38
N GLN A 83 7.79 4.51 -27.11
CA GLN A 83 6.88 4.36 -25.97
C GLN A 83 5.93 5.57 -25.93
N ASN A 84 4.87 5.54 -26.72
CA ASN A 84 3.81 6.53 -26.73
C ASN A 84 2.82 6.34 -25.57
N ASP A 85 3.11 5.44 -24.63
CA ASP A 85 2.23 5.14 -23.49
C ASP A 85 2.58 5.92 -22.20
N LEU A 86 3.61 6.78 -22.20
CA LEU A 86 3.92 7.61 -21.01
C LEU A 86 4.04 9.12 -21.26
N ARG A 87 4.05 9.58 -22.52
CA ARG A 87 3.52 10.92 -22.77
C ARG A 87 2.02 10.78 -22.73
N LYS A 88 1.46 10.98 -21.52
CA LYS A 88 0.05 11.36 -21.32
C LYS A 88 -0.37 12.14 -22.57
N LYS A 89 -1.20 11.57 -23.45
CA LYS A 89 -2.01 12.45 -24.31
C LYS A 89 -2.61 13.42 -23.29
N PRO A 90 -2.37 14.75 -23.35
CA PRO A 90 -3.02 15.65 -22.41
C PRO A 90 -4.49 15.29 -22.53
N TYR A 91 -5.04 14.81 -21.41
CA TYR A 91 -6.37 14.24 -21.35
C TYR A 91 -7.29 15.14 -22.19
N LYS A 92 -7.79 14.61 -23.30
CA LYS A 92 -8.61 15.37 -24.26
C LYS A 92 -10.01 15.63 -23.69
N GLY A 93 -10.17 15.68 -22.37
CA GLY A 93 -11.36 16.16 -21.70
C GLY A 93 -11.21 17.64 -21.36
N GLN A 94 -11.00 18.47 -22.38
CA GLN A 94 -11.51 19.84 -22.39
C GLN A 94 -12.95 19.90 -22.89
N SER A 95 -13.66 18.77 -23.02
CA SER A 95 -15.03 18.76 -23.54
C SER A 95 -16.03 19.53 -22.67
N ASN A 96 -15.77 19.65 -21.36
CA ASN A 96 -16.67 20.36 -20.43
C ASN A 96 -16.01 21.55 -19.73
N TRP A 97 -14.87 22.07 -20.20
CA TRP A 97 -14.25 23.23 -19.55
C TRP A 97 -15.16 24.45 -19.63
N VAL A 98 -15.72 24.72 -20.82
CA VAL A 98 -16.67 25.83 -21.03
C VAL A 98 -17.89 25.67 -20.13
N HIS A 99 -18.48 24.46 -20.09
CA HIS A 99 -19.64 24.19 -19.25
C HIS A 99 -19.32 24.35 -17.75
N ARG A 100 -18.18 23.84 -17.28
CA ARG A 100 -17.72 24.01 -15.90
C ARG A 100 -17.43 25.47 -15.54
N HIS A 101 -16.90 26.24 -16.49
CA HIS A 101 -16.64 27.66 -16.30
C HIS A 101 -17.94 28.45 -16.19
N LEU A 102 -18.90 28.21 -17.09
CA LEU A 102 -20.23 28.82 -17.03
C LEU A 102 -20.98 28.45 -15.74
N GLU A 103 -20.89 27.19 -15.32
CA GLU A 103 -21.49 26.74 -14.05
C GLU A 103 -20.82 27.40 -12.84
N MET A 104 -19.49 27.54 -12.86
CA MET A 104 -18.75 28.24 -11.81
C MET A 104 -19.13 29.72 -11.73
N GLU A 105 -19.30 30.40 -12.87
CA GLU A 105 -19.79 31.78 -12.91
C GLU A 105 -21.23 31.90 -12.41
N HIS A 106 -22.10 30.93 -12.74
CA HIS A 106 -23.46 30.87 -12.23
C HIS A 106 -23.48 30.74 -10.70
N ILE A 107 -22.76 29.77 -10.14
CA ILE A 107 -22.61 29.56 -8.70
C ILE A 107 -22.05 30.80 -8.01
N LEU A 108 -21.03 31.45 -8.59
CA LEU A 108 -20.46 32.68 -8.02
C LEU A 108 -21.47 33.83 -7.96
N ARG A 109 -22.30 33.96 -9.00
CA ARG A 109 -23.35 34.96 -9.06
C ARG A 109 -24.42 34.71 -8.01
N GLU A 110 -24.89 33.46 -7.89
CA GLU A 110 -25.87 33.08 -6.88
C GLU A 110 -25.33 33.26 -5.46
N ASN A 111 -24.09 32.86 -5.19
CA ASN A 111 -23.44 33.05 -3.89
C ASN A 111 -23.32 34.54 -3.53
N ARG A 112 -23.02 35.40 -4.51
CA ARG A 112 -22.99 36.86 -4.28
C ARG A 112 -24.37 37.39 -3.91
N LEU A 113 -25.41 36.97 -4.63
CA LEU A 113 -26.80 37.36 -4.34
C LEU A 113 -27.27 36.84 -2.96
N LEU A 114 -26.91 35.60 -2.61
CA LEU A 114 -27.19 35.03 -1.30
C LEU A 114 -26.50 35.80 -0.19
N LEU A 115 -25.22 36.15 -0.38
CA LEU A 115 -24.48 36.97 0.58
C LEU A 115 -25.09 38.36 0.74
N GLU A 116 -25.50 39.01 -0.35
CA GLU A 116 -26.20 40.29 -0.27
C GLU A 116 -27.54 40.17 0.47
N ARG A 117 -28.31 39.11 0.21
CA ARG A 117 -29.55 38.82 0.93
C ARG A 117 -29.28 38.61 2.41
N LEU A 118 -28.33 37.75 2.76
CA LEU A 118 -27.96 37.49 4.16
C LEU A 118 -27.50 38.76 4.87
N ARG A 119 -26.70 39.61 4.21
CA ARG A 119 -26.25 40.89 4.78
C ARG A 119 -27.39 41.89 4.97
N ARG A 120 -28.34 41.96 4.02
CA ARG A 120 -29.51 42.84 4.13
C ARG A 120 -30.51 42.35 5.17
N THR A 121 -30.61 41.03 5.32
CA THR A 121 -31.52 40.42 6.28
C THR A 121 -30.95 40.61 7.68
N LYS A 122 -31.56 41.52 8.46
CA LYS A 122 -31.20 41.68 9.86
C LYS A 122 -31.58 40.42 10.63
N SER A 123 -30.70 39.97 11.53
CA SER A 123 -31.05 38.89 12.44
C SER A 123 -32.30 39.28 13.23
N ARG A 124 -33.35 38.44 13.14
CA ARG A 124 -34.54 38.56 14.01
C ARG A 124 -34.23 38.17 15.45
N PHE A 125 -33.10 37.48 15.66
CA PHE A 125 -32.66 36.96 16.94
C PHE A 125 -31.53 37.84 17.49
N SER A 126 -31.81 38.53 18.59
CA SER A 126 -30.83 39.27 19.37
C SER A 126 -30.75 38.62 20.75
N VAL A 127 -29.60 38.01 21.05
CA VAL A 127 -29.35 37.34 22.33
C VAL A 127 -29.63 38.29 23.49
N ARG A 128 -29.15 39.54 23.37
CA ARG A 128 -29.36 40.58 24.38
C ARG A 128 -30.85 40.89 24.60
N LYS A 129 -31.65 40.97 23.53
CA LYS A 129 -33.10 41.21 23.66
C LYS A 129 -33.78 40.04 24.36
N TRP A 130 -33.37 38.81 24.06
CA TRP A 130 -33.90 37.61 24.69
C TRP A 130 -33.51 37.50 26.17
N GLU A 131 -32.27 37.85 26.51
CA GLU A 131 -31.83 37.91 27.91
C GLU A 131 -32.62 38.97 28.68
N GLU A 132 -32.86 40.13 28.09
CA GLU A 132 -33.71 41.19 28.66
C GLU A 132 -35.17 40.72 28.84
N GLU A 133 -35.79 40.11 27.82
CA GLU A 133 -37.16 39.55 27.91
C GLU A 133 -37.27 38.46 28.99
N ARG A 134 -36.28 37.58 29.10
CA ARG A 134 -36.24 36.54 30.13
C ARG A 134 -36.16 37.12 31.54
N VAL A 135 -35.51 38.27 31.71
CA VAL A 135 -35.42 38.99 32.99
C VAL A 135 -36.75 39.68 33.31
N SER A 136 -37.44 40.23 32.32
CA SER A 136 -38.76 40.85 32.54
C SER A 136 -39.85 39.84 32.89
N ASP A 137 -39.73 38.61 32.39
CA ASP A 137 -40.70 37.52 32.62
C ASP A 137 -40.47 36.76 33.94
N VAL A 138 -39.44 37.12 34.71
CA VAL A 138 -39.18 36.47 36.00
C VAL A 138 -40.29 36.81 36.98
N SER A 139 -41.03 35.78 37.39
CA SER A 139 -42.06 35.89 38.43
C SER A 139 -41.46 36.39 39.76
N ARG A 140 -42.26 37.13 40.53
CA ARG A 140 -41.93 37.61 41.88
C ARG A 140 -41.29 36.53 42.75
N ASP A 141 -41.83 35.31 42.72
CA ASP A 141 -41.34 34.20 43.54
C ASP A 141 -39.96 33.73 43.12
N GLY A 142 -39.66 33.79 41.81
CA GLY A 142 -38.34 33.48 41.25
C GLY A 142 -37.28 34.49 41.68
N VAL A 143 -37.61 35.79 41.64
CA VAL A 143 -36.71 36.85 42.11
C VAL A 143 -36.43 36.70 43.61
N CYS A 144 -37.48 36.47 44.42
CA CYS A 144 -37.35 36.28 45.86
C CYS A 144 -36.58 35.00 46.24
N ALA A 145 -36.73 33.92 45.47
CA ALA A 145 -35.95 32.70 45.66
C ALA A 145 -34.46 32.91 45.32
N ALA A 146 -34.17 33.61 44.23
CA ALA A 146 -32.79 33.92 43.83
C ALA A 146 -32.08 34.81 44.87
N ILE A 147 -32.75 35.85 45.38
CA ILE A 147 -32.19 36.71 46.43
C ILE A 147 -31.89 35.91 47.70
N ARG A 148 -32.83 35.07 48.15
CA ARG A 148 -32.64 34.20 49.33
C ARG A 148 -31.46 33.24 49.13
N HIS A 149 -31.33 32.65 47.94
CA HIS A 149 -30.21 31.77 47.62
C HIS A 149 -28.86 32.50 47.65
N VAL A 150 -28.78 33.71 47.06
CA VAL A 150 -27.57 34.54 47.08
C VAL A 150 -27.18 34.92 48.50
N LEU A 151 -28.15 35.32 49.32
CA LEU A 151 -27.90 35.69 50.72
C LEU A 151 -27.48 34.47 51.58
N ALA A 152 -28.06 33.29 51.33
CA ALA A 152 -27.72 32.07 52.04
C ALA A 152 -26.30 31.55 51.72
N HIS A 153 -25.86 31.66 50.47
CA HIS A 153 -24.55 31.12 50.04
C HIS A 153 -23.39 32.11 50.14
N MET A 154 -23.66 33.41 49.96
CA MET A 154 -22.61 34.44 49.82
C MET A 154 -22.56 35.43 50.99
N GLY A 155 -23.48 35.35 51.96
CA GLY A 155 -23.47 36.17 53.17
C GLY A 155 -23.30 37.68 52.89
N GLU A 156 -22.26 38.29 53.46
CA GLU A 156 -21.93 39.71 53.27
C GLU A 156 -21.55 40.06 51.83
N SER A 157 -20.81 39.18 51.13
CA SER A 157 -20.48 39.35 49.72
C SER A 157 -21.74 39.33 48.82
N GLY A 158 -22.73 38.51 49.22
CA GLY A 158 -24.06 38.51 48.62
C GLY A 158 -24.78 39.85 48.78
N ARG A 159 -24.69 40.49 49.95
CA ARG A 159 -25.26 41.82 50.19
C ARG A 159 -24.57 42.90 49.35
N GLU A 160 -23.26 42.81 49.15
CA GLU A 160 -22.52 43.75 48.31
C GLU A 160 -22.89 43.64 46.82
N SER A 161 -23.06 42.42 46.32
CA SER A 161 -23.47 42.16 44.94
C SER A 161 -24.90 42.63 44.63
N LEU A 162 -25.75 42.77 45.65
CA LEU A 162 -27.11 43.30 45.52
C LEU A 162 -27.17 44.85 45.64
N LYS A 163 -26.04 45.54 45.87
CA LYS A 163 -26.01 47.00 45.91
C LYS A 163 -26.42 47.59 44.54
N PRO A 164 -27.20 48.69 44.52
CA PRO A 164 -27.75 49.28 43.28
C PRO A 164 -26.71 49.54 42.18
N HIS A 165 -25.54 50.08 42.54
CA HIS A 165 -24.47 50.42 41.60
C HIS A 165 -23.75 49.18 41.04
N VAL A 166 -23.74 48.07 41.77
CA VAL A 166 -23.15 46.79 41.33
C VAL A 166 -24.12 46.07 40.41
N MET A 167 -25.41 46.01 40.77
CA MET A 167 -26.45 45.39 39.93
C MET A 167 -26.67 46.15 38.62
N ALA A 168 -26.66 47.48 38.66
CA ALA A 168 -26.84 48.32 37.46
C ALA A 168 -25.70 48.15 36.43
N ARG A 169 -24.50 47.72 36.86
CA ARG A 169 -23.39 47.37 35.96
C ARG A 169 -23.61 46.05 35.21
N VAL A 170 -24.36 45.11 35.80
CA VAL A 170 -24.62 43.78 35.21
C VAL A 170 -25.89 43.80 34.37
N SER A 171 -27.00 44.32 34.91
CA SER A 171 -28.24 44.53 34.15
C SER A 171 -29.16 45.53 34.88
N PRO A 172 -29.48 46.67 34.26
CA PRO A 172 -30.45 47.62 34.81
C PRO A 172 -31.84 47.01 35.04
N GLN A 173 -32.24 46.03 34.22
CA GLN A 173 -33.55 45.39 34.36
C GLN A 173 -33.61 44.43 35.55
N MET A 174 -32.53 43.67 35.82
CA MET A 174 -32.44 42.84 37.03
C MET A 174 -32.48 43.71 38.29
N PHE A 175 -31.80 44.86 38.26
CA PHE A 175 -31.89 45.84 39.35
C PHE A 175 -33.34 46.28 39.59
N TRP A 176 -34.07 46.71 38.56
CA TRP A 176 -35.46 47.12 38.71
C TRP A 176 -36.40 45.96 39.09
N ALA A 177 -36.14 44.73 38.65
CA ALA A 177 -36.90 43.54 39.07
C ALA A 177 -36.69 43.24 40.56
N VAL A 178 -35.45 43.32 41.04
CA VAL A 178 -35.10 43.18 42.46
C VAL A 178 -35.69 44.31 43.30
N VAL A 179 -35.68 45.56 42.82
CA VAL A 179 -36.31 46.68 43.52
C VAL A 179 -37.83 46.53 43.59
N ARG A 180 -38.46 46.12 42.48
CA ARG A 180 -39.92 45.96 42.37
C ARG A 180 -40.45 44.81 43.25
N TRP A 181 -39.72 43.70 43.35
CA TRP A 181 -40.21 42.47 43.98
C TRP A 181 -39.47 42.08 45.26
N GLY A 182 -38.22 42.54 45.42
CA GLY A 182 -37.31 42.16 46.51
C GLY A 182 -37.46 42.97 47.79
N GLY A 183 -38.26 44.05 47.81
CA GLY A 183 -38.49 44.85 49.03
C GLY A 183 -39.04 44.03 50.21
N ALA A 184 -39.86 43.01 49.96
CA ALA A 184 -40.38 42.12 50.99
C ALA A 184 -39.40 41.00 51.38
N ALA A 185 -38.59 40.49 50.44
CA ALA A 185 -37.61 39.43 50.71
C ALA A 185 -36.37 39.96 51.43
N ALA A 186 -35.94 41.19 51.12
CA ALA A 186 -34.88 41.89 51.84
C ALA A 186 -35.33 42.29 53.26
N ALA A 187 -36.58 42.70 53.44
CA ALA A 187 -37.15 42.97 54.76
C ALA A 187 -37.30 41.70 55.62
N ALA A 188 -37.72 40.57 55.02
CA ALA A 188 -37.78 39.28 55.71
C ALA A 188 -36.40 38.74 56.13
N ALA A 189 -35.34 39.06 55.39
CA ALA A 189 -33.96 38.72 55.75
C ALA A 189 -33.32 39.69 56.77
N ALA A 190 -33.87 40.91 56.92
CA ALA A 190 -33.43 41.91 57.90
C ALA A 190 -34.17 41.81 59.26
N GLY A 191 -35.32 41.16 59.31
CA GLY A 191 -36.12 40.99 60.55
C GLY A 191 -35.67 39.87 61.49
N GLY A 192 -34.41 39.42 61.40
CA GLY A 192 -33.87 38.28 62.17
C GLY A 192 -33.11 38.63 63.45
N GLU A 193 -32.86 39.90 63.76
CA GLU A 193 -32.17 40.30 65.00
C GLU A 193 -32.83 41.54 65.60
N GLY A 194 -33.38 41.39 66.80
CA GLY A 194 -33.99 42.47 67.57
C GLY A 194 -35.13 42.03 68.50
N GLY A 195 -34.98 40.88 69.16
CA GLY A 195 -35.86 40.44 70.25
C GLY A 195 -35.02 40.20 71.51
N ALA A 196 -35.38 40.94 72.56
CA ALA A 196 -34.80 40.99 73.91
C ALA A 196 -33.45 41.72 74.06
#